data_AF-A0A661SBA0-F1
#
_entry.id   AF-A0A661SBA0-F1
#
_cell.length_a   1.000
_cell.length_b   1.000
_cell.length_c   1.000
_cell.angle_alpha   90.00
_cell.angle_beta   90.00
_cell.angle_gamma   90.00
#
_symmetry.space_group_name_H-M   'P 1'
#
loop_
_entity.id
_entity.type
_entity.pdbx_description
1 polymer ?
#
loop_
_entity_poly.entity_id
_entity_poly.type
_entity_poly.pdbx_seq_one_letter_code
_entity_poly.pdbx_strand_id
1 'polypeptide(L)'
;MTGSADTLPEQKAEIIEQLQKQGRTVCFVGDGINDSIALKKADVSVSLRGASTAAIDSAQIVLMDENLTCLTRLLDISREFQANQKTNLVISIIPGVICIGVSFYFISVYTHQSYYITWDWVSA
;
A
#
# COMPACT_ATOMS: atom_id res chain seq x y z
N MET A 1 18.59 5.50 32.26
CA MET A 1 18.66 6.98 32.11
C MET A 1 18.44 7.25 30.63
N THR A 2 17.36 7.82 30.13
CA THR A 2 16.28 8.65 30.68
C THR A 2 15.03 8.35 29.84
N GLY A 3 13.90 8.04 30.49
CA GLY A 3 12.62 7.93 29.78
C GLY A 3 12.23 9.31 29.24
N SER A 4 12.01 9.39 27.93
CA SER A 4 11.62 10.62 27.23
C SER A 4 10.18 10.99 27.58
N ALA A 5 9.97 11.56 28.77
CA ALA A 5 8.67 12.02 29.24
C ALA A 5 8.37 13.49 28.86
N ASP A 6 9.32 14.20 28.23
CA ASP A 6 9.24 15.65 27.94
C ASP A 6 9.53 16.02 26.48
N THR A 7 9.25 15.14 25.53
CA THR A 7 9.26 15.56 24.11
C THR A 7 7.91 16.19 23.78
N LEU A 8 7.91 17.49 23.43
CA LEU A 8 6.71 18.17 22.96
C LEU A 8 6.10 17.41 21.76
N PRO A 9 4.76 17.44 21.59
CA PRO A 9 4.08 16.76 20.47
C PRO A 9 4.69 17.06 19.10
N GLU A 10 5.20 18.29 18.91
CA GLU A 10 5.85 18.68 17.66
C GLU A 10 7.16 17.90 17.39
N GLN A 11 7.94 17.61 18.42
CA GLN A 11 9.23 16.92 18.27
C GLN A 11 9.04 15.46 17.81
N LYS A 12 8.00 14.79 18.30
CA LYS A 12 7.67 13.42 17.85
C LYS A 12 7.30 13.40 16.36
N ALA A 13 6.53 14.38 15.91
CA ALA A 13 6.16 14.52 14.50
C ALA A 13 7.37 14.87 13.61
N GLU A 14 8.31 15.66 14.10
CA GLU A 14 9.54 16.00 13.40
C GLU A 14 10.46 14.78 13.19
N ILE A 15 10.56 13.90 14.20
CA ILE A 15 11.28 12.62 14.09
C ILE A 15 10.65 11.73 13.02
N ILE A 16 9.31 11.63 13.00
CA ILE A 16 8.58 10.87 11.96
C ILE A 16 8.91 11.44 10.58
N GLU A 17 8.86 12.76 10.42
CA GLU A 17 9.16 13.41 9.16
C GLU A 17 10.62 13.17 8.71
N GLN A 18 11.58 13.21 9.64
CA GLN A 18 12.97 12.89 9.34
C GLN A 18 13.13 11.45 8.83
N LEU A 19 12.50 10.48 9.50
CA LEU A 19 12.55 9.08 9.11
C LEU A 19 11.89 8.85 7.75
N GLN A 20 10.76 9.50 7.49
CA GLN A 20 10.09 9.50 6.18
C GLN A 20 10.97 10.10 5.09
N LYS A 21 11.66 11.22 5.36
CA LYS A 21 12.62 11.84 4.43
C LYS A 21 13.81 10.93 4.09
N GLN A 22 14.15 9.98 4.97
CA GLN A 22 15.16 8.95 4.70
C GLN A 22 14.61 7.79 3.85
N GLY A 23 13.37 7.87 3.36
CA GLY A 23 12.72 6.82 2.58
C GLY A 23 12.22 5.65 3.43
N ARG A 24 12.13 5.80 4.76
CA ARG A 24 11.58 4.77 5.64
C ARG A 24 10.08 4.93 5.77
N THR A 25 9.35 3.82 5.75
CA THR A 25 7.96 3.79 6.18
C THR A 25 7.89 3.74 7.69
N VAL A 26 7.16 4.68 8.30
CA VAL A 26 7.08 4.86 9.74
C VAL A 26 5.71 4.45 10.26
N CYS A 27 5.71 3.47 11.16
CA CYS A 27 4.54 3.11 11.96
C CYS A 27 4.66 3.74 13.35
N PHE A 28 3.64 4.48 13.78
CA PHE A 28 3.61 5.10 15.10
C PHE A 28 2.49 4.49 15.96
N VAL A 29 2.82 4.15 17.21
CA VAL A 29 1.89 3.57 18.19
C VAL A 29 1.75 4.54 19.36
N GLY A 30 0.53 4.94 19.72
CA GLY A 30 0.31 5.89 20.82
C GLY A 30 -1.11 5.91 21.40
N ASP A 31 -1.30 6.63 22.49
CA ASP A 31 -2.56 6.76 23.26
C ASP A 31 -3.35 8.06 22.95
N GLY A 32 -2.75 8.90 22.10
CA GLY A 32 -3.30 9.93 21.23
C GLY A 32 -3.90 11.21 21.83
N ILE A 33 -3.76 11.49 23.13
CA ILE A 33 -3.93 12.88 23.61
C ILE A 33 -2.69 13.69 23.23
N ASN A 34 -1.52 13.24 23.67
CA ASN A 34 -0.24 13.91 23.43
C ASN A 34 0.40 13.52 22.08
N ASP A 35 -0.12 12.49 21.44
CA ASP A 35 0.47 11.88 20.25
C ASP A 35 -0.39 12.05 18.98
N SER A 36 -1.47 12.82 19.04
CA SER A 36 -2.41 12.99 17.91
C SER A 36 -1.74 13.52 16.63
N ILE A 37 -0.80 14.47 16.74
CA ILE A 37 -0.05 15.02 15.60
C ILE A 37 0.88 13.95 15.00
N ALA A 38 1.55 13.18 15.86
CA ALA A 38 2.42 12.09 15.43
C ALA A 38 1.63 10.95 14.75
N LEU A 39 0.47 10.57 15.31
CA LEU A 39 -0.44 9.59 14.72
C LEU A 39 -0.93 10.02 13.33
N LYS A 40 -1.23 11.30 13.12
CA LYS A 40 -1.66 11.81 11.80
C LYS A 40 -0.53 11.90 10.78
N LYS A 41 0.72 12.07 11.23
CA LYS A 41 1.89 12.22 10.37
C LYS A 41 2.48 10.88 9.91
N ALA A 42 2.35 9.83 10.73
CA ALA A 42 2.86 8.51 10.43
C ALA A 42 2.20 7.91 9.17
N ASP A 43 2.96 7.06 8.46
CA ASP A 43 2.42 6.32 7.30
C ASP A 43 1.38 5.29 7.75
N VAL A 44 1.61 4.70 8.92
CA VAL A 44 0.68 3.81 9.60
C VAL A 44 0.53 4.23 11.06
N SER A 45 -0.71 4.43 11.50
CA SER A 45 -1.01 4.84 12.87
C SER A 45 -1.80 3.78 13.63
N VAL A 46 -1.29 3.39 14.79
CA VAL A 46 -1.86 2.34 15.63
C VAL A 46 -2.16 2.89 17.02
N SER A 47 -3.38 2.66 17.49
CA SER A 47 -3.79 3.00 18.86
C SER A 47 -4.12 1.73 19.65
N LEU A 48 -4.00 1.81 20.97
CA LEU A 48 -4.32 0.72 21.91
C LEU A 48 -5.74 0.90 22.47
N ARG A 49 -6.38 -0.22 22.82
CA ARG A 49 -7.65 -0.20 23.53
C ARG A 49 -7.50 0.53 24.87
N GLY A 50 -8.44 1.42 25.18
CA GLY A 50 -8.38 2.28 26.38
C GLY A 50 -7.64 3.59 26.18
N ALA A 51 -7.05 3.82 24.99
CA ALA A 51 -6.57 5.13 24.58
C ALA A 51 -7.72 6.15 24.51
N SER A 52 -7.35 7.44 24.50
CA SER A 52 -8.33 8.51 24.42
C SER A 52 -9.21 8.43 23.16
N THR A 53 -10.44 8.93 23.23
CA THR A 53 -11.34 8.98 22.06
C THR A 53 -10.68 9.68 20.87
N ALA A 54 -9.90 10.73 21.14
CA ALA A 54 -9.13 11.45 20.11
C ALA A 54 -8.07 10.58 19.40
N ALA A 55 -7.47 9.62 20.12
CA ALA A 55 -6.52 8.66 19.57
C ALA A 55 -7.19 7.62 18.69
N ILE A 56 -8.31 7.09 19.17
CA ILE A 56 -9.11 6.09 18.47
C ILE A 56 -9.62 6.68 17.15
N ASP A 57 -10.11 7.92 17.16
CA ASP A 57 -10.60 8.60 15.96
C ASP A 57 -9.48 8.97 14.96
N SER A 58 -8.24 9.12 15.45
CA SER A 58 -7.10 9.52 14.62
C SER A 58 -6.26 8.33 14.11
N ALA A 59 -6.43 7.15 14.69
CA ALA A 59 -5.64 5.96 14.33
C ALA A 59 -6.29 5.17 13.20
N GLN A 60 -5.48 4.67 12.26
CA GLN A 60 -5.94 3.79 11.20
C GLN A 60 -6.26 2.38 11.73
N ILE A 61 -5.59 1.98 12.81
CA ILE A 61 -5.68 0.65 13.38
C ILE A 61 -5.84 0.79 14.90
N VAL A 62 -6.82 0.10 15.48
CA VAL A 62 -7.01 0.04 16.93
C VAL A 62 -6.82 -1.40 17.39
N LEU A 63 -5.79 -1.63 18.20
CA LEU A 63 -5.56 -2.93 18.83
C LEU A 63 -6.55 -3.11 19.97
N MET A 64 -7.36 -4.17 19.88
CA MET A 64 -8.40 -4.47 20.89
C MET A 64 -7.83 -5.15 22.15
N ASP A 65 -6.58 -5.60 22.09
CA ASP A 65 -5.86 -6.16 23.24
C ASP A 65 -4.91 -5.09 23.80
N GLU A 66 -4.68 -5.11 25.11
CA GLU A 66 -3.74 -4.21 25.78
C GLU A 66 -2.28 -4.63 25.54
N ASN A 67 -2.06 -5.83 24.98
CA ASN A 67 -0.74 -6.36 24.70
C ASN A 67 -0.24 -6.00 23.27
N LEU A 68 0.99 -5.48 23.19
CA LEU A 68 1.73 -5.24 21.94
C LEU A 68 2.02 -6.50 21.13
N THR A 69 1.79 -7.70 21.67
CA THR A 69 1.89 -8.96 20.93
C THR A 69 0.92 -9.00 19.74
N CYS A 70 -0.21 -8.28 19.80
CA CYS A 70 -1.08 -8.14 18.63
C CYS A 70 -0.42 -7.36 17.48
N LEU A 71 0.54 -6.48 17.77
CA LEU A 71 1.25 -5.71 16.75
C LEU A 71 2.12 -6.61 15.86
N THR A 72 2.79 -7.62 16.42
CA THR A 72 3.60 -8.55 15.62
C THR A 72 2.71 -9.37 14.69
N ARG A 73 1.59 -9.88 15.21
CA ARG A 73 0.59 -10.59 14.40
C ARG A 73 0.03 -9.71 13.28
N LEU A 74 -0.20 -8.43 13.55
CA LEU A 74 -0.65 -7.47 12.54
C LEU A 74 0.37 -7.28 11.42
N LEU A 75 1.66 -7.21 11.76
CA LEU A 75 2.73 -7.12 10.77
C LEU A 75 2.85 -8.39 9.93
N ASP A 76 2.67 -9.57 10.54
CA ASP A 76 2.68 -10.84 9.82
C ASP A 76 1.53 -10.92 8.81
N ILE A 77 0.30 -10.60 9.26
CA ILE A 77 -0.88 -10.54 8.38
C ILE A 77 -0.67 -9.51 7.26
N SER A 78 -0.09 -8.35 7.55
CA SER A 78 0.19 -7.31 6.54
C SER A 78 1.16 -7.82 5.47
N ARG A 79 2.19 -8.58 5.84
CA ARG A 79 3.14 -9.19 4.89
C ARG A 79 2.48 -10.24 4.01
N GLU A 80 1.65 -11.09 4.59
CA GLU A 80 0.87 -12.08 3.83
C GLU A 80 -0.10 -11.40 2.87
N PHE A 81 -0.81 -10.36 3.33
CA PHE A 81 -1.70 -9.56 2.51
C PHE A 81 -0.97 -8.90 1.34
N GLN A 82 0.20 -8.30 1.56
CA GLN A 82 1.04 -7.71 0.51
C GLN A 82 1.46 -8.75 -0.54
N ALA A 83 1.86 -9.94 -0.11
CA ALA A 83 2.22 -11.04 -1.02
C ALA A 83 1.01 -11.48 -1.87
N ASN A 84 -0.15 -11.60 -1.24
CA ASN A 84 -1.40 -11.95 -1.92
C ASN A 84 -1.86 -10.85 -2.88
N GLN A 85 -1.75 -9.58 -2.51
CA GLN A 85 -2.11 -8.44 -3.35
C GLN A 85 -1.25 -8.37 -4.61
N LYS A 86 0.07 -8.58 -4.50
CA LYS A 86 0.98 -8.65 -5.65
C LYS A 86 0.59 -9.79 -6.59
N THR A 87 0.32 -10.98 -6.03
CA THR A 87 -0.11 -12.15 -6.80
C THR A 87 -1.43 -11.89 -7.52
N ASN A 88 -2.40 -11.27 -6.84
CA ASN A 88 -3.70 -10.94 -7.42
C ASN A 88 -3.59 -9.93 -8.57
N LEU A 89 -2.75 -8.89 -8.42
CA LEU A 89 -2.49 -7.92 -9.50
C LEU A 89 -1.84 -8.59 -10.71
N VAL A 90 -0.87 -9.48 -10.48
CA VAL A 90 -0.21 -10.25 -11.55
C VAL A 90 -1.22 -11.11 -12.32
N ILE A 91 -2.07 -11.85 -11.61
CA ILE A 91 -3.11 -12.69 -12.21
C ILE A 91 -4.15 -11.85 -12.96
N SER A 92 -4.45 -10.63 -12.50
CA SER A 92 -5.41 -9.75 -13.18
C SER A 92 -4.83 -9.07 -14.43
N ILE A 93 -3.58 -8.60 -14.37
CA ILE A 93 -2.99 -7.78 -15.43
C ILE A 93 -2.41 -8.63 -16.58
N ILE A 94 -1.67 -9.71 -16.26
CA ILE A 94 -0.94 -10.49 -17.26
C ILE A 94 -1.86 -11.03 -18.36
N PRO A 95 -3.01 -11.68 -18.06
CA PRO A 95 -3.90 -12.19 -19.10
C PRO A 95 -4.44 -11.07 -19.99
N GLY A 96 -4.74 -9.89 -19.44
CA GLY A 96 -5.20 -8.73 -20.21
C GLY A 96 -4.16 -8.27 -21.23
N VAL A 97 -2.90 -8.17 -20.81
CA VAL A 97 -1.78 -7.80 -21.71
C VAL A 97 -1.58 -8.85 -22.80
N ILE A 98 -1.67 -10.14 -22.45
CA ILE A 98 -1.58 -11.23 -23.43
C ILE A 98 -2.72 -11.14 -24.45
N CYS A 99 -3.96 -10.95 -24.00
CA CYS A 99 -5.12 -10.83 -24.89
C CYS A 99 -4.96 -9.67 -25.87
N ILE A 100 -4.52 -8.50 -25.40
CA ILE A 100 -4.25 -7.34 -26.25
C ILE A 100 -3.19 -7.68 -27.30
N GLY A 101 -2.06 -8.28 -26.90
CA GLY A 101 -1.00 -8.68 -27.82
C GLY A 101 -1.47 -9.70 -28.87
N VAL A 102 -2.25 -10.69 -28.45
CA VAL A 102 -2.84 -11.69 -29.36
C VAL A 102 -3.80 -11.02 -30.35
N SER A 103 -4.68 -10.12 -29.90
CA SER A 103 -5.58 -9.38 -30.79
C SER A 103 -4.83 -8.57 -31.84
N PHE A 104 -3.75 -7.85 -31.46
CA PHE A 104 -2.92 -7.12 -32.40
C PHE A 104 -2.25 -8.04 -33.43
N TYR A 105 -1.72 -9.19 -32.99
CA TYR A 105 -1.14 -10.18 -33.90
C TYR A 105 -2.16 -10.69 -34.92
N PHE A 106 -3.36 -11.09 -34.46
CA PHE A 106 -4.43 -11.54 -35.35
C PHE A 106 -4.81 -10.46 -36.36
N ILE A 107 -5.03 -9.21 -35.92
CA ILE A 107 -5.37 -8.10 -36.82
C ILE A 107 -4.29 -7.92 -37.89
N SER A 108 -3.01 -7.94 -37.51
CA SER A 108 -1.90 -7.79 -38.47
C SER A 108 -1.92 -8.89 -39.53
N VAL A 109 -2.13 -10.15 -39.14
CA VAL A 109 -2.23 -11.29 -40.06
C VAL A 109 -3.44 -11.15 -40.99
N TYR A 110 -4.62 -10.80 -40.47
CA TYR A 110 -5.82 -10.60 -41.28
C TYR A 110 -5.65 -9.48 -42.32
N THR A 111 -5.03 -8.37 -41.92
CA THR A 111 -4.73 -7.26 -42.83
C THR A 111 -3.78 -7.70 -43.95
N HIS A 112 -2.71 -8.42 -43.60
CA HIS A 112 -1.72 -8.89 -44.58
C HIS A 112 -2.30 -9.90 -45.59
N GLN A 113 -3.14 -10.83 -45.12
CA GLN A 113 -3.85 -11.77 -46.00
C GLN A 113 -4.84 -11.05 -46.92
N SER A 114 -5.58 -10.08 -46.39
CA SER A 114 -6.55 -9.28 -47.16
C SER A 114 -5.87 -8.50 -48.29
N TYR A 115 -4.70 -7.92 -48.03
CA TYR A 115 -3.91 -7.23 -49.05
C TYR A 115 -3.58 -8.13 -50.23
N TYR A 116 -3.03 -9.33 -49.99
CA TYR A 116 -2.67 -10.24 -51.08
C TYR A 116 -3.87 -10.66 -51.93
N ILE A 117 -4.98 -11.03 -51.28
CA ILE A 117 -6.21 -11.40 -52.00
C ILE A 117 -6.68 -10.23 -52.88
N THR A 118 -6.73 -9.01 -52.35
CA THR A 118 -7.16 -7.84 -53.15
C THR A 118 -6.23 -7.53 -54.32
N TRP A 119 -4.92 -7.70 -54.17
CA TRP A 119 -3.96 -7.48 -55.26
C TRP A 119 -4.09 -8.54 -56.36
N ASP A 120 -4.34 -9.81 -56.00
CA ASP A 120 -4.58 -10.88 -56.97
C ASP A 120 -5.85 -10.63 -57.80
N TRP A 121 -6.94 -10.13 -57.19
CA TRP A 121 -8.17 -9.75 -57.93
C TRP A 121 -8.00 -8.54 -58.85
N VAL A 122 -7.13 -7.60 -58.51
CA VAL A 122 -6.87 -6.40 -59.32
C VAL A 122 -5.89 -6.68 -60.47
N SER A 123 -5.05 -7.70 -60.34
CA SER A 123 -4.02 -8.06 -61.32
C SER A 123 -4.43 -9.20 -62.27
N ALA A 124 -5.56 -9.86 -62.02
CA ALA A 124 -6.21 -10.84 -62.89
C ALA A 124 -7.22 -10.18 -63.83
#